data_AF-B9EV57-F1
#
_entry.id   AF-B9EV57-F1
#
_cell.length_a   1.000
_cell.length_b   1.000
_cell.length_c   1.000
_cell.angle_alpha   90.00
_cell.angle_beta   90.00
_cell.angle_gamma   90.00
#
_symmetry.space_group_name_H-M   'P 1'
#
loop_
_entity.id
_entity.type
_entity.pdbx_description
1 polymer ?
#
loop_
_entity_poly.entity_id
_entity_poly.type
_entity_poly.pdbx_seq_one_letter_code
_entity_poly.pdbx_strand_id
1 'polypeptide(L)'
;MPGWMRAAGSAGGGRRRPFHVALTATDAAYSRWQCRVMYYWYKRMQARPEGADMGGFTRVLHSGKPDALMGEIPTFVVDPLPAGKDHGYVVLNRPWAFVQWLEKAKIEEEYILMAEPDHIFVRPLPNLARDDPAAFPFFYITPSEHESVLRKYYPKERGPVTNIDPIGNSPVIIKKIQLEKIAPTWMNVSIQMKEDQETDKAFGWVLEMYAYAVASALHGVQHILRKDFMIQGVLTYGKIGEWRFDKRAYQDRPPPRNLTLPPPGVPESVVTLVKMVNEATANLPGWDDGR
;
A
#
# COMPACT_ATOMS: atom_id res chain seq x y z
N MET A 1 33.25 -36.59 -18.75
CA MET A 1 32.49 -35.32 -18.63
C MET A 1 32.79 -34.73 -17.25
N PRO A 2 33.18 -33.44 -17.14
CA PRO A 2 33.62 -32.89 -15.86
C PRO A 2 32.48 -32.67 -14.87
N GLY A 3 32.76 -32.90 -13.58
CA GLY A 3 31.80 -33.00 -12.46
C GLY A 3 31.11 -31.72 -11.99
N TRP A 4 31.05 -30.66 -12.82
CA TRP A 4 30.34 -29.41 -12.49
C TRP A 4 28.94 -29.32 -13.13
N MET A 5 28.52 -30.32 -13.92
CA MET A 5 27.16 -30.42 -14.51
C MET A 5 26.18 -31.28 -13.69
N ARG A 6 26.47 -31.59 -12.43
CA ARG A 6 25.53 -32.25 -11.50
C ARG A 6 25.33 -31.44 -10.22
N ALA A 7 24.66 -30.30 -10.35
CA ALA A 7 24.02 -29.61 -9.23
C ALA A 7 22.92 -28.65 -9.73
N ALA A 8 21.96 -29.18 -10.46
CA ALA A 8 20.67 -28.53 -10.67
C ALA A 8 19.58 -29.49 -10.15
N GLY A 9 19.62 -29.72 -8.84
CA GLY A 9 18.67 -30.57 -8.12
C GLY A 9 18.72 -30.18 -6.66
N SER A 10 17.58 -29.66 -6.16
CA SER A 10 17.36 -29.16 -4.80
C SER A 10 17.93 -27.76 -4.51
N ALA A 11 17.17 -26.73 -4.89
CA ALA A 11 17.16 -25.47 -4.17
C ALA A 11 16.10 -25.57 -3.05
N GLY A 12 16.56 -26.01 -1.88
CA GLY A 12 16.05 -25.68 -0.53
C GLY A 12 14.54 -25.74 -0.29
N GLY A 13 14.11 -26.81 0.40
CA GLY A 13 12.84 -26.88 1.12
C GLY A 13 12.78 -25.91 2.32
N GLY A 14 12.78 -24.61 2.04
CA GLY A 14 12.37 -23.59 3.00
C GLY A 14 10.86 -23.65 3.17
N ARG A 15 10.38 -23.61 4.42
CA ARG A 15 8.95 -23.49 4.71
C ARG A 15 8.40 -22.26 3.97
N ARG A 16 7.34 -22.44 3.19
CA ARG A 16 6.62 -21.36 2.49
C ARG A 16 6.22 -20.29 3.52
N ARG A 17 6.40 -19.01 3.18
CA ARG A 17 6.08 -17.86 4.04
C ARG A 17 5.14 -16.91 3.29
N PRO A 18 3.86 -17.31 3.11
CA PRO A 18 2.91 -16.47 2.40
C PRO A 18 2.64 -15.17 3.19
N PHE A 19 2.24 -14.12 2.49
CA PHE A 19 1.75 -12.87 3.10
C PHE A 19 0.26 -12.66 2.80
N HIS A 20 -0.46 -12.10 3.76
CA HIS A 20 -1.83 -11.61 3.60
C HIS A 20 -1.81 -10.19 3.03
N VAL A 21 -2.60 -9.90 2.00
CA VAL A 21 -2.75 -8.53 1.49
C VAL A 21 -3.82 -7.79 2.28
N ALA A 22 -3.48 -6.66 2.88
CA ALA A 22 -4.39 -5.78 3.58
C ALA A 22 -4.55 -4.47 2.80
N LEU A 23 -5.67 -4.34 2.09
CA LEU A 23 -6.02 -3.16 1.30
C LEU A 23 -6.93 -2.24 2.11
N THR A 24 -6.43 -1.08 2.54
CA THR A 24 -7.29 -0.09 3.24
C THR A 24 -8.10 0.72 2.23
N ALA A 25 -9.40 0.89 2.49
CA ALA A 25 -10.32 1.48 1.51
C ALA A 25 -11.52 2.20 2.16
N THR A 26 -12.12 3.12 1.39
CA THR A 26 -13.41 3.76 1.69
C THR A 26 -14.53 3.18 0.83
N ASP A 27 -15.77 3.53 1.14
CA ASP A 27 -16.96 3.23 0.32
C ASP A 27 -17.17 4.21 -0.85
N ALA A 28 -16.29 5.22 -1.00
CA ALA A 28 -16.34 6.18 -2.09
C ALA A 28 -16.17 5.49 -3.45
N ALA A 29 -16.89 5.98 -4.48
CA ALA A 29 -16.80 5.43 -5.84
C ALA A 29 -15.34 5.37 -6.33
N TYR A 30 -14.57 6.43 -6.06
CA TYR A 30 -13.14 6.50 -6.31
C TYR A 30 -12.37 5.29 -5.76
N SER A 31 -12.56 4.96 -4.49
CA SER A 31 -11.88 3.84 -3.84
C SER A 31 -12.40 2.50 -4.34
N ARG A 32 -13.72 2.38 -4.56
CA ARG A 32 -14.38 1.14 -5.02
C ARG A 32 -13.80 0.64 -6.34
N TRP A 33 -13.79 1.45 -7.39
CA TRP A 33 -13.31 0.99 -8.70
C TRP A 33 -11.82 0.60 -8.67
N GLN A 34 -11.03 1.33 -7.89
CA GLN A 34 -9.61 1.05 -7.66
C GLN A 34 -9.40 -0.32 -6.96
N CYS A 35 -10.15 -0.59 -5.89
CA CYS A 35 -10.11 -1.87 -5.17
C CYS A 35 -10.45 -3.06 -6.09
N ARG A 36 -11.44 -2.91 -6.96
CA ARG A 36 -11.85 -3.97 -7.90
C ARG A 36 -10.76 -4.30 -8.92
N VAL A 37 -10.11 -3.27 -9.47
CA VAL A 37 -8.97 -3.45 -10.39
C VAL A 37 -7.79 -4.11 -9.68
N MET A 38 -7.44 -3.66 -8.47
CA MET A 38 -6.39 -4.29 -7.65
C MET A 38 -6.71 -5.76 -7.37
N TYR A 39 -7.93 -6.07 -6.93
CA TYR A 39 -8.32 -7.43 -6.56
C TYR A 39 -8.38 -8.37 -7.78
N TYR A 40 -8.84 -7.88 -8.94
CA TYR A 40 -8.78 -8.61 -10.20
C TYR A 40 -7.35 -9.08 -10.53
N TRP A 41 -6.39 -8.15 -10.44
CA TRP A 41 -4.99 -8.45 -10.75
C TRP A 41 -4.31 -9.29 -9.66
N TYR A 42 -4.62 -9.07 -8.39
CA TYR A 42 -4.18 -9.92 -7.30
C TYR A 42 -4.54 -11.39 -7.55
N LYS A 43 -5.81 -11.70 -7.88
CA LYS A 43 -6.25 -13.09 -8.15
C LYS A 43 -5.48 -13.71 -9.31
N ARG A 44 -5.26 -12.95 -10.39
CA ARG A 44 -4.50 -13.43 -11.56
C ARG A 44 -3.04 -13.68 -11.27
N MET A 45 -2.42 -12.87 -10.42
CA MET A 45 -1.01 -13.06 -10.02
C MET A 45 -0.86 -14.19 -9.02
N GLN A 46 -1.79 -14.33 -8.07
CA GLN A 46 -1.84 -15.43 -7.12
C GLN A 46 -2.03 -16.79 -7.81
N ALA A 47 -2.82 -16.86 -8.87
CA ALA A 47 -3.08 -18.11 -9.60
C ALA A 47 -1.88 -18.63 -10.42
N ARG A 48 -0.82 -17.83 -10.58
CA ARG A 48 0.39 -18.24 -11.30
C ARG A 48 1.32 -19.05 -10.38
N PRO A 49 2.18 -19.95 -10.93
CA PRO A 49 3.14 -20.72 -10.12
C PRO A 49 4.04 -19.84 -9.24
N GLU A 50 4.47 -18.68 -9.74
CA GLU A 50 5.31 -17.73 -9.01
C GLU A 50 4.52 -16.92 -7.97
N GLY A 51 3.19 -17.02 -7.97
CA GLY A 51 2.28 -16.40 -7.00
C GLY A 51 2.17 -17.17 -5.69
N ALA A 52 2.99 -18.20 -5.48
CA ALA A 52 2.92 -19.05 -4.31
C ALA A 52 3.04 -18.27 -2.99
N ASP A 53 3.74 -17.16 -2.89
CA ASP A 53 3.81 -16.41 -1.63
C ASP A 53 2.63 -15.45 -1.40
N MET A 54 1.75 -15.27 -2.40
CA MET A 54 0.55 -14.44 -2.27
C MET A 54 -0.53 -15.23 -1.51
N GLY A 55 -0.63 -15.00 -0.19
CA GLY A 55 -1.64 -15.57 0.70
C GLY A 55 -3.00 -14.89 0.54
N GLY A 56 -3.81 -14.82 1.60
CA GLY A 56 -5.13 -14.21 1.61
C GLY A 56 -5.16 -12.71 1.24
N PHE A 57 -6.37 -12.19 1.08
CA PHE A 57 -6.61 -10.78 0.77
C PHE A 57 -7.78 -10.28 1.60
N THR A 58 -7.63 -9.14 2.25
CA THR A 58 -8.70 -8.42 2.93
C THR A 58 -8.73 -6.97 2.48
N ARG A 59 -9.89 -6.51 2.04
CA ARG A 59 -10.21 -5.09 1.97
C ARG A 59 -10.66 -4.63 3.37
N VAL A 60 -9.86 -3.81 4.03
CA VAL A 60 -10.21 -3.21 5.31
C VAL A 60 -11.01 -1.94 5.03
N LEU A 61 -12.34 -2.07 5.09
CA LEU A 61 -13.29 -1.01 4.76
C LEU A 61 -13.55 -0.16 6.00
N HIS A 62 -13.00 1.06 6.00
CA HIS A 62 -13.04 1.96 7.15
C HIS A 62 -14.10 3.05 7.04
N SER A 63 -15.25 2.72 6.43
CA SER A 63 -16.44 3.58 6.35
C SER A 63 -17.44 3.31 7.48
N GLY A 64 -17.19 2.32 8.34
CA GLY A 64 -18.08 1.93 9.45
C GLY A 64 -19.33 1.16 9.02
N LYS A 65 -19.51 0.87 7.72
CA LYS A 65 -20.67 0.14 7.21
C LYS A 65 -20.32 -0.77 6.04
N PRO A 66 -21.04 -1.89 5.87
CA PRO A 66 -20.96 -2.73 4.68
C PRO A 66 -21.25 -1.97 3.38
N ASP A 67 -20.69 -2.44 2.28
CA ASP A 67 -21.03 -2.00 0.91
C ASP A 67 -21.24 -3.20 -0.03
N ALA A 68 -21.61 -2.91 -1.28
CA ALA A 68 -21.90 -3.95 -2.28
C ALA A 68 -20.67 -4.78 -2.70
N LEU A 69 -19.45 -4.26 -2.52
CA LEU A 69 -18.22 -4.97 -2.90
C LEU A 69 -17.87 -6.11 -1.94
N MET A 70 -18.53 -6.22 -0.78
CA MET A 70 -18.35 -7.35 0.13
C MET A 70 -18.74 -8.70 -0.50
N GLY A 71 -19.60 -8.70 -1.52
CA GLY A 71 -19.92 -9.89 -2.31
C GLY A 71 -18.84 -10.27 -3.34
N GLU A 72 -17.91 -9.37 -3.63
CA GLU A 72 -16.84 -9.56 -4.63
C GLU A 72 -15.45 -9.71 -3.99
N ILE A 73 -15.15 -8.90 -2.98
CA ILE A 73 -13.84 -8.79 -2.35
C ILE A 73 -13.99 -9.16 -0.86
N PRO A 74 -13.20 -10.11 -0.31
CA PRO A 74 -13.21 -10.38 1.12
C PRO A 74 -12.93 -9.09 1.88
N THR A 75 -13.88 -8.69 2.72
CA THR A 75 -13.90 -7.37 3.34
C THR A 75 -14.07 -7.51 4.84
N PHE A 76 -13.31 -6.72 5.60
CA PHE A 76 -13.50 -6.54 7.02
C PHE A 76 -13.89 -5.08 7.28
N VAL A 77 -15.06 -4.86 7.88
CA VAL A 77 -15.58 -3.52 8.16
C VAL A 77 -15.06 -3.06 9.51
N VAL A 78 -14.52 -1.84 9.54
CA VAL A 78 -14.04 -1.16 10.76
C VAL A 78 -14.61 0.25 10.82
N ASP A 79 -14.68 0.79 12.02
CA ASP A 79 -15.21 2.14 12.21
C ASP A 79 -14.20 3.20 11.72
N PRO A 80 -14.66 4.32 11.15
CA PRO A 80 -13.79 5.47 10.93
C PRO A 80 -13.33 6.05 12.28
N LEU A 81 -12.39 6.99 12.22
CA LEU A 81 -12.09 7.83 13.37
C LEU A 81 -13.36 8.59 13.82
N PRO A 82 -13.48 8.93 15.12
CA PRO A 82 -14.58 9.77 15.59
C PRO A 82 -14.71 11.05 14.77
N ALA A 83 -15.94 11.51 14.56
CA ALA A 83 -16.21 12.68 13.72
C ALA A 83 -15.35 13.89 14.13
N GLY A 84 -14.71 14.51 13.14
CA GLY A 84 -13.83 15.67 13.31
C GLY A 84 -12.39 15.35 13.71
N LYS A 85 -12.06 14.12 14.13
CA LYS A 85 -10.69 13.75 14.51
C LYS A 85 -9.72 13.61 13.34
N ASP A 86 -10.24 13.43 12.13
CA ASP A 86 -9.41 13.37 10.94
C ASP A 86 -9.07 14.77 10.37
N HIS A 87 -9.70 15.84 10.88
CA HIS A 87 -9.54 17.21 10.38
C HIS A 87 -9.70 17.32 8.85
N GLY A 88 -10.58 16.49 8.26
CA GLY A 88 -10.78 16.41 6.80
C GLY A 88 -9.67 15.69 6.03
N TYR A 89 -8.63 15.19 6.72
CA TYR A 89 -7.57 14.38 6.15
C TYR A 89 -7.92 12.88 6.28
N VAL A 90 -8.70 12.40 5.32
CA VAL A 90 -9.28 11.04 5.30
C VAL A 90 -8.26 9.91 5.47
N VAL A 91 -6.99 10.16 5.12
CA VAL A 91 -5.89 9.20 5.22
C VAL A 91 -5.63 8.78 6.69
N LEU A 92 -5.98 9.60 7.69
CA LEU A 92 -5.84 9.23 9.11
C LEU A 92 -6.69 8.03 9.54
N ASN A 93 -7.74 7.71 8.79
CA ASN A 93 -8.54 6.52 9.07
C ASN A 93 -7.75 5.22 8.83
N ARG A 94 -6.66 5.26 8.07
CA ARG A 94 -5.87 4.09 7.70
C ARG A 94 -5.13 3.46 8.90
N PRO A 95 -4.31 4.19 9.68
CA PRO A 95 -3.72 3.62 10.89
C PRO A 95 -4.77 3.03 11.83
N TRP A 96 -5.90 3.73 12.00
CA TRP A 96 -6.99 3.28 12.87
C TRP A 96 -7.67 2.01 12.35
N ALA A 97 -7.83 1.89 11.03
CA ALA A 97 -8.34 0.69 10.38
C ALA A 97 -7.44 -0.52 10.63
N PHE A 98 -6.11 -0.34 10.59
CA PHE A 98 -5.16 -1.40 10.89
C PHE A 98 -5.22 -1.83 12.36
N VAL A 99 -5.31 -0.90 13.31
CA VAL A 99 -5.48 -1.24 14.73
C VAL A 99 -6.69 -2.15 14.93
N GLN A 100 -7.86 -1.72 14.46
CA GLN A 100 -9.09 -2.50 14.61
C GLN A 100 -9.05 -3.85 13.88
N TRP A 101 -8.49 -3.88 12.66
CA TRP A 101 -8.42 -5.10 11.87
C TRP A 101 -7.48 -6.14 12.49
N LEU A 102 -6.29 -5.72 12.96
CA LEU A 102 -5.34 -6.62 13.61
C LEU A 102 -5.87 -7.17 14.94
N GLU A 103 -6.63 -6.38 15.69
CA GLU A 103 -7.23 -6.81 16.96
C GLU A 103 -8.38 -7.82 16.77
N LYS A 104 -9.17 -7.68 15.70
CA LYS A 104 -10.47 -8.37 15.57
C LYS A 104 -10.50 -9.44 14.48
N ALA A 105 -9.68 -9.34 13.44
CA ALA A 105 -9.72 -10.25 12.31
C ALA A 105 -8.87 -11.51 12.54
N LYS A 106 -9.34 -12.65 12.04
CA LYS A 106 -8.55 -13.87 11.96
C LYS A 106 -7.65 -13.81 10.72
N ILE A 107 -6.34 -13.71 10.94
CA ILE A 107 -5.32 -13.65 9.88
C ILE A 107 -4.39 -14.87 10.02
N GLU A 108 -4.44 -15.77 9.04
CA GLU A 108 -3.69 -17.04 9.03
C GLU A 108 -2.20 -16.82 8.72
N GLU A 109 -1.88 -15.89 7.81
CA GLU A 109 -0.51 -15.61 7.41
C GLU A 109 0.28 -14.83 8.49
N GLU A 110 1.56 -15.17 8.62
CA GLU A 110 2.48 -14.49 9.55
C GLU A 110 2.97 -13.13 9.02
N TYR A 111 2.83 -12.88 7.72
CA TYR A 111 3.26 -11.67 7.05
C TYR A 111 2.06 -10.93 6.47
N ILE A 112 2.14 -9.60 6.44
CA ILE A 112 1.12 -8.72 5.89
C ILE A 112 1.77 -7.81 4.85
N LEU A 113 1.19 -7.78 3.65
CA LEU A 113 1.42 -6.73 2.68
C LEU A 113 0.39 -5.62 2.92
N MET A 114 0.85 -4.47 3.41
CA MET A 114 0.03 -3.26 3.46
C MET A 114 -0.06 -2.66 2.05
N ALA A 115 -1.28 -2.49 1.57
CA ALA A 115 -1.60 -2.01 0.23
C ALA A 115 -2.62 -0.87 0.25
N GLU A 116 -2.67 -0.14 -0.87
CA GLU A 116 -3.55 1.00 -1.12
C GLU A 116 -4.31 0.80 -2.45
N PRO A 117 -5.52 1.38 -2.60
CA PRO A 117 -6.37 1.11 -3.77
C PRO A 117 -5.72 1.45 -5.11
N ASP A 118 -4.75 2.36 -5.13
CA ASP A 118 -4.08 2.80 -6.34
C ASP A 118 -2.86 1.97 -6.76
N HIS A 119 -2.65 0.82 -6.11
CA HIS A 119 -1.70 -0.19 -6.57
C HIS A 119 -2.34 -1.19 -7.54
N ILE A 120 -1.50 -1.77 -8.41
CA ILE A 120 -1.87 -2.89 -9.27
C ILE A 120 -0.71 -3.91 -9.26
N PHE A 121 -1.01 -5.19 -9.07
CA PHE A 121 -0.01 -6.26 -9.18
C PHE A 121 0.34 -6.52 -10.65
N VAL A 122 1.49 -6.02 -11.09
CA VAL A 122 2.00 -6.19 -12.47
C VAL A 122 2.61 -7.57 -12.73
N ARG A 123 3.04 -8.26 -11.68
CA ARG A 123 3.63 -9.61 -11.70
C ARG A 123 3.37 -10.31 -10.36
N PRO A 124 3.50 -11.65 -10.28
CA PRO A 124 3.53 -12.34 -9.00
C PRO A 124 4.59 -11.76 -8.06
N LEU A 125 4.20 -11.51 -6.82
CA LEU A 125 5.05 -10.88 -5.81
C LEU A 125 5.50 -11.94 -4.81
N PRO A 126 6.80 -12.29 -4.74
CA PRO A 126 7.32 -13.15 -3.68
C PRO A 126 7.31 -12.41 -2.34
N ASN A 127 7.38 -13.14 -1.22
CA ASN A 127 7.54 -12.49 0.08
C ASN A 127 8.95 -11.85 0.15
N LEU A 128 8.99 -10.52 0.10
CA LEU A 128 10.23 -9.74 0.13
C LEU A 128 10.78 -9.55 1.55
N ALA A 129 9.95 -9.78 2.58
CA ALA A 129 10.36 -9.69 3.96
C ALA A 129 11.12 -10.95 4.43
N ARG A 130 11.96 -10.78 5.44
CA ARG A 130 12.61 -11.87 6.15
C ARG A 130 12.26 -11.77 7.64
N ASP A 131 13.25 -11.68 8.52
CA ASP A 131 13.02 -11.25 9.89
C ASP A 131 12.73 -9.75 9.96
N ASP A 132 13.36 -9.00 9.05
CA ASP A 132 13.09 -7.59 8.82
C ASP A 132 11.99 -7.39 7.76
N PRO A 133 11.12 -6.38 7.93
CA PRO A 133 10.15 -5.99 6.90
C PRO A 133 10.85 -5.45 5.64
N ALA A 134 10.13 -5.44 4.52
CA ALA A 134 10.58 -4.88 3.26
C ALA A 134 9.67 -3.73 2.83
N ALA A 135 10.24 -2.61 2.40
CA ALA A 135 9.51 -1.40 2.04
C ALA A 135 10.10 -0.73 0.79
N PHE A 136 9.27 0.04 0.08
CA PHE A 136 9.75 0.90 -1.00
C PHE A 136 10.30 2.22 -0.43
N PRO A 137 11.55 2.64 -0.79
CA PRO A 137 12.09 3.92 -0.37
C PRO A 137 11.50 5.07 -1.19
N PHE A 138 10.82 6.00 -0.53
CA PHE A 138 10.23 7.17 -1.16
C PHE A 138 11.20 8.34 -1.13
N PHE A 139 11.59 8.84 -2.31
CA PHE A 139 12.56 9.93 -2.45
C PHE A 139 12.12 11.26 -1.79
N TYR A 140 10.83 11.42 -1.51
CA TYR A 140 10.25 12.61 -0.88
C TYR A 140 10.06 12.46 0.64
N ILE A 141 10.41 11.30 1.22
CA ILE A 141 10.48 11.12 2.67
C ILE A 141 11.94 11.28 3.07
N THR A 142 12.29 12.46 3.60
CA THR A 142 13.66 12.88 3.87
C THR A 142 13.85 13.25 5.35
N PRO A 143 13.92 12.26 6.28
CA PRO A 143 14.01 12.53 7.71
C PRO A 143 15.14 13.48 8.14
N SER A 144 16.30 13.39 7.49
CA SER A 144 17.44 14.27 7.76
C SER A 144 17.18 15.75 7.43
N GLU A 145 16.33 16.05 6.45
CA GLU A 145 15.98 17.43 6.06
C GLU A 145 14.91 18.03 6.99
N HIS A 146 14.24 17.20 7.78
CA HIS A 146 13.13 17.57 8.66
C HIS A 146 13.42 17.28 10.14
N GLU A 147 14.70 17.27 10.54
CA GLU A 147 15.10 16.89 11.89
C GLU A 147 14.37 17.70 12.98
N SER A 148 14.30 19.04 12.84
CA SER A 148 13.66 19.90 13.84
C SER A 148 12.20 19.54 14.11
N VAL A 149 11.44 19.22 13.04
CA VAL A 149 10.04 18.79 13.13
C VAL A 149 9.95 17.38 13.73
N LEU A 150 10.81 16.46 13.26
CA LEU A 150 10.77 15.06 13.69
C LEU A 150 11.19 14.86 15.15
N ARG A 151 12.00 15.74 15.74
CA ARG A 151 12.38 15.64 17.16
C ARG A 151 11.21 15.73 18.13
N LYS A 152 10.06 16.29 17.72
CA LYS A 152 8.82 16.26 18.51
C LYS A 152 8.28 14.84 18.71
N TYR A 153 8.54 13.94 17.76
CA TYR A 153 7.98 12.58 17.73
C TYR A 153 9.06 11.48 17.85
N TYR A 154 10.32 11.82 17.58
CA TYR A 154 11.50 10.96 17.73
C TYR A 154 12.60 11.66 18.56
N PRO A 155 12.48 11.60 19.90
CA PRO A 155 13.39 12.29 20.81
C PRO A 155 14.86 11.89 20.63
N LYS A 156 15.80 12.75 21.02
CA LYS A 156 17.24 12.51 20.82
C LYS A 156 17.74 11.24 21.51
N GLU A 157 17.10 10.86 22.60
CA GLU A 157 17.39 9.65 23.39
C GLU A 157 17.07 8.37 22.62
N ARG A 158 16.22 8.45 21.58
CA ARG A 158 15.94 7.34 20.67
C ARG A 158 17.00 7.18 19.57
N GLY A 159 17.94 8.11 19.45
CA GLY A 159 19.03 8.08 18.47
C GLY A 159 18.90 9.12 17.36
N PRO A 160 19.71 9.01 16.29
CA PRO A 160 19.68 9.95 15.17
C PRO A 160 18.40 9.80 14.33
N VAL A 161 17.92 10.89 13.71
CA VAL A 161 16.75 10.84 12.81
C VAL A 161 16.99 9.99 11.57
N THR A 162 18.24 9.67 11.24
CA THR A 162 18.61 8.73 10.18
C THR A 162 18.18 7.28 10.46
N ASN A 163 17.77 6.97 11.70
CA ASN A 163 17.15 5.68 12.02
C ASN A 163 15.68 5.60 11.55
N ILE A 164 15.08 6.73 11.15
CA ILE A 164 13.78 6.75 10.51
C ILE A 164 14.02 6.42 9.04
N ASP A 165 13.52 5.28 8.59
CA ASP A 165 13.63 4.86 7.19
C ASP A 165 12.89 5.85 6.27
N PRO A 166 13.39 6.14 5.05
CA PRO A 166 12.73 7.01 4.07
C PRO A 166 11.57 6.28 3.38
N ILE A 167 10.57 5.84 4.14
CA ILE A 167 9.50 4.93 3.71
C ILE A 167 8.13 5.45 4.14
N GLY A 168 7.06 4.85 3.62
CA GLY A 168 5.70 4.97 4.12
C GLY A 168 5.11 3.60 4.44
N ASN A 169 3.85 3.54 4.83
CA ASN A 169 3.18 2.29 5.18
C ASN A 169 2.92 1.36 3.98
N SER A 170 2.87 1.89 2.74
CA SER A 170 2.55 1.10 1.56
C SER A 170 3.43 1.47 0.36
N PRO A 171 3.96 0.48 -0.41
CA PRO A 171 3.90 -0.95 -0.12
C PRO A 171 4.93 -1.36 0.94
N VAL A 172 4.49 -2.16 1.93
CA VAL A 172 5.35 -2.78 2.95
C VAL A 172 4.91 -4.22 3.16
N ILE A 173 5.86 -5.16 3.17
CA ILE A 173 5.64 -6.52 3.72
C ILE A 173 6.29 -6.59 5.09
N ILE A 174 5.52 -6.92 6.12
CA ILE A 174 5.96 -6.91 7.53
C ILE A 174 5.38 -8.12 8.27
N LYS A 175 6.07 -8.63 9.30
CA LYS A 175 5.49 -9.65 10.17
C LYS A 175 4.30 -9.08 10.92
N LYS A 176 3.21 -9.84 11.01
CA LYS A 176 1.99 -9.45 11.73
C LYS A 176 2.28 -8.95 13.13
N ILE A 177 3.11 -9.66 13.89
CA ILE A 177 3.48 -9.29 15.27
C ILE A 177 4.23 -7.95 15.37
N GLN A 178 5.00 -7.57 14.34
CA GLN A 178 5.67 -6.27 14.31
C GLN A 178 4.65 -5.18 13.98
N LEU A 179 3.74 -5.45 13.05
CA LEU A 179 2.68 -4.51 12.70
C LEU A 179 1.70 -4.28 13.85
N GLU A 180 1.32 -5.32 14.60
CA GLU A 180 0.51 -5.22 15.83
C GLU A 180 1.16 -4.29 16.86
N LYS A 181 2.49 -4.32 16.99
CA LYS A 181 3.25 -3.44 17.88
C LYS A 181 3.30 -1.99 17.39
N ILE A 182 3.45 -1.78 16.08
CA ILE A 182 3.63 -0.45 15.47
C ILE A 182 2.30 0.28 15.30
N ALA A 183 1.22 -0.41 14.93
CA ALA A 183 -0.04 0.20 14.49
C ALA A 183 -0.65 1.19 15.50
N PRO A 184 -0.71 0.91 16.82
CA PRO A 184 -1.21 1.88 17.80
C PRO A 184 -0.35 3.14 17.89
N THR A 185 0.98 3.00 17.81
CA THR A 185 1.91 4.14 17.82
C THR A 185 1.81 4.93 16.52
N TRP A 186 1.71 4.26 15.38
CA TRP A 186 1.49 4.88 14.08
C TRP A 186 0.23 5.74 14.10
N MET A 187 -0.91 5.22 14.56
CA MET A 187 -2.15 5.97 14.74
C MET A 187 -1.95 7.22 15.62
N ASN A 188 -1.37 7.05 16.81
CA ASN A 188 -1.22 8.16 17.75
C ASN A 188 -0.29 9.24 17.20
N VAL A 189 0.83 8.86 16.60
CA VAL A 189 1.76 9.82 15.98
C VAL A 189 1.09 10.53 14.81
N SER A 190 0.31 9.82 13.96
CA SER A 190 -0.41 10.46 12.86
C SER A 190 -1.40 11.54 13.35
N ILE A 191 -2.13 11.27 14.45
CA ILE A 191 -3.05 12.24 15.05
C ILE A 191 -2.28 13.44 15.62
N GLN A 192 -1.22 13.19 16.40
CA GLN A 192 -0.40 14.26 16.97
C GLN A 192 0.22 15.16 15.90
N MET A 193 0.77 14.55 14.85
CA MET A 193 1.33 15.28 13.71
C MET A 193 0.26 16.12 13.01
N LYS A 194 -0.98 15.63 12.90
CA LYS A 194 -2.08 16.38 12.28
C LYS A 194 -2.55 17.55 13.15
N GLU A 195 -2.56 17.38 14.46
CA GLU A 195 -2.95 18.42 15.43
C GLU A 195 -1.86 19.52 15.58
N ASP A 196 -0.59 19.21 15.30
CA ASP A 196 0.52 20.17 15.28
C ASP A 196 0.62 20.94 13.95
N GLN A 197 0.26 22.23 13.96
CA GLN A 197 0.18 23.05 12.75
C GLN A 197 1.50 23.15 11.97
N GLU A 198 2.64 23.18 12.65
CA GLU A 198 3.95 23.23 11.99
C GLU A 198 4.24 21.93 11.24
N THR A 199 3.94 20.80 11.87
CA THR A 199 4.14 19.46 11.32
C THR A 199 3.17 19.18 10.17
N ASP A 200 1.88 19.50 10.34
CA ASP A 200 0.88 19.38 9.27
C ASP A 200 1.26 20.23 8.05
N LYS A 201 1.74 21.45 8.27
CA LYS A 201 2.24 22.30 7.19
C LYS A 201 3.49 21.72 6.53
N ALA A 202 4.40 21.12 7.29
CA ALA A 202 5.65 20.58 6.78
C ALA A 202 5.45 19.32 5.94
N PHE A 203 4.61 18.38 6.40
CA PHE A 203 4.44 17.08 5.75
C PHE A 203 3.19 16.98 4.88
N GLY A 204 2.15 17.77 5.16
CA GLY A 204 0.91 17.81 4.40
C GLY A 204 0.34 16.43 4.09
N TRP A 205 0.16 16.12 2.81
CA TRP A 205 -0.48 14.87 2.38
C TRP A 205 0.30 13.59 2.71
N VAL A 206 1.62 13.68 2.94
CA VAL A 206 2.47 12.51 3.24
C VAL A 206 2.77 12.37 4.75
N LEU A 207 2.09 13.14 5.59
CA LEU A 207 2.24 13.12 7.04
C LEU A 207 2.04 11.74 7.65
N GLU A 208 1.02 11.01 7.19
CA GLU A 208 0.76 9.65 7.69
C GLU A 208 1.95 8.72 7.38
N MET A 209 2.58 8.85 6.22
CA MET A 209 3.76 8.07 5.85
C MET A 209 4.94 8.35 6.79
N TYR A 210 5.18 9.62 7.13
CA TYR A 210 6.18 10.00 8.14
C TYR A 210 5.83 9.40 9.51
N ALA A 211 4.56 9.41 9.90
CA ALA A 211 4.13 8.82 11.16
C ALA A 211 4.38 7.30 11.20
N TYR A 212 4.15 6.57 10.09
CA TYR A 212 4.49 5.15 10.00
C TYR A 212 6.00 4.91 10.16
N ALA A 213 6.82 5.70 9.47
CA ALA A 213 8.28 5.59 9.54
C ALA A 213 8.80 5.89 10.96
N VAL A 214 8.28 6.95 11.61
CA VAL A 214 8.60 7.29 13.00
C VAL A 214 8.17 6.19 13.96
N ALA A 215 6.94 5.67 13.83
CA ALA A 215 6.45 4.59 14.68
C ALA A 215 7.31 3.32 14.54
N SER A 216 7.72 2.98 13.32
CA SER A 216 8.65 1.87 13.07
C SER A 216 9.98 2.06 13.78
N ALA A 217 10.59 3.25 13.66
CA ALA A 217 11.85 3.59 14.31
C ALA A 217 11.74 3.56 15.85
N LEU A 218 10.65 4.09 16.42
CA LEU A 218 10.39 4.07 17.87
C LEU A 218 10.35 2.66 18.44
N HIS A 219 9.93 1.68 17.63
CA HIS A 219 9.84 0.27 18.00
C HIS A 219 11.05 -0.57 17.61
N GLY A 220 12.10 0.07 17.05
CA GLY A 220 13.34 -0.59 16.61
C GLY A 220 13.17 -1.44 15.36
N VAL A 221 12.16 -1.14 14.54
CA VAL A 221 11.88 -1.86 13.28
C VAL A 221 12.53 -1.10 12.13
N GLN A 222 13.44 -1.77 11.42
CA GLN A 222 14.15 -1.25 10.24
C GLN A 222 13.75 -2.05 9.00
N HIS A 223 13.63 -1.38 7.87
CA HIS A 223 13.15 -1.98 6.64
C HIS A 223 14.29 -2.30 5.67
N ILE A 224 14.19 -3.45 5.01
CA ILE A 224 14.94 -3.73 3.79
C ILE A 224 14.37 -2.83 2.69
N LEU A 225 15.14 -1.84 2.27
CA LEU A 225 14.74 -0.88 1.24
C LEU A 225 14.82 -1.52 -0.16
N ARG A 226 13.68 -1.65 -0.84
CA ARG A 226 13.55 -2.34 -2.12
C ARG A 226 13.05 -1.39 -3.21
N LYS A 227 13.98 -0.86 -4.00
CA LYS A 227 13.67 -0.02 -5.18
C LYS A 227 12.91 -0.79 -6.28
N ASP A 228 13.02 -2.12 -6.29
CA ASP A 228 12.35 -3.01 -7.24
C ASP A 228 10.96 -3.50 -6.76
N PHE A 229 10.50 -3.00 -5.60
CA PHE A 229 9.20 -3.36 -5.04
C PHE A 229 8.03 -2.72 -5.82
N MET A 230 8.22 -1.48 -6.28
CA MET A 230 7.24 -0.76 -7.09
C MET A 230 7.92 -0.21 -8.35
N ILE A 231 7.19 -0.22 -9.46
CA ILE A 231 7.62 0.47 -10.68
C ILE A 231 7.29 1.96 -10.52
N GLN A 232 8.32 2.79 -10.44
CA GLN A 232 8.15 4.24 -10.43
C GLN A 232 8.30 4.79 -11.85
N GLY A 233 7.27 5.50 -12.33
CA GLY A 233 7.34 6.24 -13.59
C GLY A 233 8.19 7.50 -13.49
N VAL A 234 8.42 8.16 -14.63
CA VAL A 234 9.07 9.48 -14.67
C VAL A 234 8.05 10.54 -14.27
N LEU A 235 8.37 11.36 -13.28
CA LEU A 235 7.50 12.43 -12.80
C LEU A 235 7.55 13.63 -13.76
N THR A 236 6.38 14.05 -14.25
CA THR A 236 6.24 15.17 -15.20
C THR A 236 5.23 16.20 -14.69
N TYR A 237 5.59 16.92 -13.63
CA TYR A 237 4.71 17.90 -12.98
C TYR A 237 4.23 19.00 -13.95
N GLY A 238 2.93 19.33 -13.88
CA GLY A 238 2.32 20.42 -14.64
C GLY A 238 2.23 20.23 -16.15
N LYS A 239 2.73 19.13 -16.70
CA LYS A 239 2.67 18.85 -18.14
C LYS A 239 1.40 18.07 -18.48
N ILE A 240 0.57 18.65 -19.34
CA ILE A 240 -0.59 17.97 -19.94
C ILE A 240 -0.22 17.66 -21.39
N GLY A 241 -0.20 16.37 -21.73
CA GLY A 241 0.02 15.91 -23.10
C GLY A 241 -1.29 15.76 -23.88
N GLU A 242 -1.18 15.48 -25.18
CA GLU A 242 -2.31 15.17 -26.07
C GLU A 242 -3.13 13.98 -25.58
N TRP A 243 -2.49 13.06 -24.87
CA TRP A 243 -3.12 11.95 -24.17
C TRP A 243 -2.82 12.02 -22.68
N ARG A 244 -3.83 11.74 -21.84
CA ARG A 244 -3.66 11.59 -20.39
C ARG A 244 -4.62 10.56 -19.81
N PHE A 245 -4.16 9.85 -18.79
CA PHE A 245 -5.03 9.16 -17.86
C PHE A 245 -4.90 9.85 -16.49
N ASP A 246 -5.98 10.47 -16.04
CA ASP A 246 -6.06 11.08 -14.72
C ASP A 246 -7.12 10.34 -13.90
N LYS A 247 -6.68 9.54 -12.93
CA LYS A 247 -7.60 8.81 -12.05
C LYS A 247 -8.53 9.75 -11.28
N ARG A 248 -8.12 11.00 -11.02
CA ARG A 248 -8.93 11.99 -10.31
C ARG A 248 -10.10 12.51 -11.15
N ALA A 249 -10.14 12.25 -12.46
CA ALA A 249 -11.33 12.50 -13.27
C ALA A 249 -12.48 11.52 -12.97
N TYR A 250 -12.22 10.49 -12.16
CA TYR A 250 -13.13 9.38 -11.84
C TYR A 250 -13.39 9.31 -10.33
N GLN A 251 -13.63 10.46 -9.68
CA GLN A 251 -13.93 10.50 -8.24
C GLN A 251 -15.30 9.88 -7.92
N ASP A 252 -16.31 10.20 -8.72
CA ASP A 252 -17.71 9.84 -8.44
C ASP A 252 -18.20 8.64 -9.25
N ARG A 253 -17.36 8.09 -10.14
CA ARG A 253 -17.70 6.97 -11.03
C ARG A 253 -16.45 6.22 -11.47
N PRO A 254 -16.56 4.93 -11.86
CA PRO A 254 -15.45 4.22 -12.48
C PRO A 254 -15.03 4.84 -13.84
N PRO A 255 -13.78 4.64 -14.29
CA PRO A 255 -13.39 4.97 -15.66
C PRO A 255 -14.20 4.14 -16.68
N PRO A 256 -14.48 4.68 -17.88
CA PRO A 256 -15.15 3.90 -18.92
C PRO A 256 -14.29 2.72 -19.35
N ARG A 257 -14.96 1.66 -19.84
CA ARG A 257 -14.28 0.56 -20.53
C ARG A 257 -13.55 1.08 -21.78
N ASN A 258 -12.52 0.37 -22.21
CA ASN A 258 -11.79 0.64 -23.45
C ASN A 258 -11.17 2.06 -23.51
N LEU A 259 -10.45 2.44 -22.45
CA LEU A 259 -9.62 3.65 -22.47
C LEU A 259 -8.66 3.63 -23.68
N THR A 260 -8.50 4.78 -24.33
CA THR A 260 -7.55 4.93 -25.43
C THR A 260 -6.14 4.63 -24.92
N LEU A 261 -5.36 3.88 -25.71
CA LEU A 261 -3.96 3.65 -25.38
C LEU A 261 -3.16 4.93 -25.57
N PRO A 262 -2.11 5.15 -24.75
CA PRO A 262 -1.20 6.28 -24.95
C PRO A 262 -0.50 6.19 -26.33
N PRO A 263 -0.14 7.34 -26.93
CA PRO A 263 0.54 7.38 -28.22
C PRO A 263 1.96 6.75 -28.15
N PRO A 264 2.57 6.42 -29.30
CA PRO A 264 3.95 5.94 -29.36
C PRO A 264 4.93 6.89 -28.65
N GLY A 265 5.94 6.33 -27.98
CA GLY A 265 6.96 7.11 -27.25
C GLY A 265 6.65 7.39 -25.77
N VAL A 266 5.45 7.06 -25.29
CA VAL A 266 5.12 7.09 -23.86
C VAL A 266 5.79 5.93 -23.11
N PRO A 267 6.25 6.11 -21.85
CA PRO A 267 6.89 5.04 -21.08
C PRO A 267 6.06 3.75 -20.99
N GLU A 268 6.72 2.60 -21.12
CA GLU A 268 6.07 1.28 -21.12
C GLU A 268 5.23 1.02 -19.86
N SER A 269 5.63 1.56 -18.71
CA SER A 269 4.87 1.47 -17.45
C SER A 269 3.48 2.10 -17.57
N VAL A 270 3.35 3.22 -18.29
CA VAL A 270 2.07 3.89 -18.53
C VAL A 270 1.22 3.08 -19.51
N VAL A 271 1.82 2.57 -20.60
CA VAL A 271 1.12 1.69 -21.55
C VAL A 271 0.59 0.45 -20.84
N THR A 272 1.41 -0.15 -19.99
CA THR A 272 1.05 -1.33 -19.19
C THR A 272 -0.10 -1.03 -18.25
N LEU A 273 -0.04 0.08 -17.49
CA LEU A 273 -1.12 0.52 -16.61
C LEU A 273 -2.46 0.60 -17.35
N VAL A 274 -2.51 1.27 -18.51
CA VAL A 274 -3.76 1.46 -19.26
C VAL A 274 -4.27 0.12 -19.81
N LYS A 275 -3.40 -0.74 -20.33
CA LYS A 275 -3.78 -2.09 -20.77
C LYS A 275 -4.36 -2.91 -19.62
N MET A 276 -3.75 -2.82 -18.44
CA MET A 276 -4.20 -3.55 -17.26
C MET A 276 -5.54 -3.05 -16.73
N VAL A 277 -5.78 -1.74 -16.74
CA VAL A 277 -7.09 -1.15 -16.43
C VAL A 277 -8.12 -1.61 -17.46
N ASN A 278 -7.83 -1.53 -18.75
CA ASN A 278 -8.74 -1.99 -19.80
C ASN A 278 -9.11 -3.46 -19.67
N GLU A 279 -8.13 -4.34 -19.42
CA GLU A 279 -8.40 -5.76 -19.21
C GLU A 279 -9.27 -6.01 -17.97
N ALA A 280 -8.96 -5.36 -16.84
CA ALA A 280 -9.76 -5.50 -15.63
C ALA A 280 -11.20 -5.01 -15.85
N THR A 281 -11.36 -3.79 -16.38
CA THR A 281 -12.69 -3.21 -16.64
C THR A 281 -13.49 -4.06 -17.62
N ALA A 282 -12.86 -4.64 -18.66
CA ALA A 282 -13.50 -5.53 -19.61
C ALA A 282 -14.06 -6.81 -18.97
N ASN A 283 -13.39 -7.37 -17.97
CA ASN A 283 -13.72 -8.66 -17.37
C ASN A 283 -14.50 -8.57 -16.05
N LEU A 284 -14.60 -7.38 -15.44
CA LEU A 284 -15.35 -7.18 -14.21
C LEU A 284 -16.86 -7.01 -14.51
N PRO A 285 -17.74 -7.82 -13.89
CA PRO A 285 -19.18 -7.73 -14.09
C PRO A 285 -19.74 -6.47 -13.42
N GLY A 286 -20.80 -5.87 -13.98
CA GLY A 286 -21.44 -4.68 -13.39
C GLY A 286 -20.48 -3.49 -13.23
N TRP A 287 -19.46 -3.37 -14.09
CA TRP A 287 -18.51 -2.25 -14.08
C TRP A 287 -19.23 -0.92 -14.33
N ASP A 288 -20.13 -0.90 -15.30
CA ASP A 288 -20.82 0.32 -15.74
C ASP A 288 -21.97 0.73 -14.80
N ASP A 289 -22.37 -0.16 -13.89
CA ASP A 289 -23.39 0.08 -12.88
C ASP A 289 -22.92 1.01 -11.74
N GLY A 290 -21.62 1.35 -11.68
CA GLY A 290 -21.07 2.19 -10.62
C GLY A 290 -21.07 1.54 -9.22
N ARG A 291 -21.13 0.21 -9.16
CA ARG A 291 -21.06 -0.60 -7.93
C ARG A 291 -19.71 -0.56 -7.27
#